data_AF-A0A1G5XKM5-F1
#
_entry.id   AF-A0A1G5XKM5-F1
#
_cell.length_a   1.000
_cell.length_b   1.000
_cell.length_c   1.000
_cell.angle_alpha   90.00
_cell.angle_beta   90.00
_cell.angle_gamma   90.00
#
_symmetry.space_group_name_H-M   'P 1'
#
loop_
_entity.id
_entity.type
_entity.pdbx_description
1 polymer ?
#
loop_
_entity_poly.entity_id
_entity_poly.type
_entity_poly.pdbx_seq_one_letter_code
_entity_poly.pdbx_strand_id
1 'polypeptide(L)'
;MKTIAKIQFLRTDIFDQFFNGDHYFLNNLNLVHSIGDNWLALKDHVINNDESTARLNILNHVKDNIGTSDLIEGKEPQIKYDIDFQPVSLNVDLENSDDIIICRIIEISQTEEE
;
A
#
# COMPACT_ATOMS: atom_id res chain seq x y z
N MET A 1 -10.49 10.69 -14.78
CA MET A 1 -10.08 10.99 -13.40
C MET A 1 -9.33 9.79 -12.85
N LYS A 2 -8.17 10.00 -12.22
CA LYS A 2 -7.44 8.93 -11.52
C LYS A 2 -7.65 9.07 -10.03
N THR A 3 -7.75 7.94 -9.36
CA THR A 3 -7.80 7.88 -7.89
C THR A 3 -6.38 7.76 -7.37
N ILE A 4 -6.02 8.54 -6.35
CA ILE A 4 -4.74 8.50 -5.66
C ILE A 4 -5.00 8.05 -4.23
N ALA A 5 -4.29 7.02 -3.77
CA ALA A 5 -4.31 6.60 -2.37
C ALA A 5 -2.99 6.93 -1.70
N LYS A 6 -3.07 7.59 -0.55
CA LYS A 6 -1.94 7.78 0.35
C LYS A 6 -1.89 6.64 1.35
N ILE A 7 -0.77 5.95 1.39
CA ILE A 7 -0.53 4.74 2.17
C ILE A 7 0.51 5.08 3.23
N GLN A 8 0.16 4.89 4.50
CA GLN A 8 1.10 5.01 5.61
C GLN A 8 1.63 3.63 5.98
N PHE A 9 2.96 3.48 6.01
CA PHE A 9 3.61 2.28 6.51
C PHE A 9 3.87 2.42 8.02
N LEU A 10 3.39 1.46 8.78
CA LEU A 10 3.65 1.32 10.22
C LEU A 10 4.94 0.51 10.46
N ARG A 11 5.26 -0.39 9.53
CA ARG A 11 6.54 -1.09 9.44
C ARG A 11 7.49 -0.32 8.52
N THR A 12 8.28 0.58 9.10
CA THR A 12 9.23 1.43 8.35
C THR A 12 10.37 0.62 7.75
N ASP A 13 10.74 -0.50 8.36
CA ASP A 13 11.73 -1.44 7.82
C ASP A 13 11.28 -2.07 6.48
N ILE A 14 9.99 -2.40 6.36
CA ILE A 14 9.40 -2.86 5.10
C ILE A 14 9.35 -1.69 4.09
N PHE A 15 8.98 -0.49 4.54
CA PHE A 15 9.02 0.68 3.67
C PHE A 15 10.42 0.92 3.10
N ASP A 16 11.43 0.90 3.97
CA ASP A 16 12.82 1.16 3.62
C ASP A 16 13.38 0.12 2.64
N GLN A 17 13.08 -1.16 2.87
CA GLN A 17 13.56 -2.24 2.03
C GLN A 17 12.95 -2.24 0.62
N PHE A 18 11.65 -1.96 0.51
CA PHE A 18 10.90 -2.22 -0.74
C PHE A 18 10.49 -0.94 -1.50
N PHE A 19 10.36 0.19 -0.81
CA PHE A 19 9.72 1.39 -1.37
C PHE A 19 10.60 2.64 -1.28
N ASN A 20 11.50 2.73 -0.29
CA ASN A 20 12.41 3.87 -0.09
C ASN A 20 13.70 3.74 -0.92
N GLY A 21 13.56 3.52 -2.23
CA GLY A 21 14.70 3.36 -3.12
C GLY A 21 14.42 3.84 -4.53
N ASP A 22 15.44 4.43 -5.17
CA ASP A 22 15.36 4.96 -6.53
C ASP A 22 14.88 3.90 -7.53
N HIS A 23 15.26 2.64 -7.34
CA HIS A 23 14.86 1.54 -8.22
C HIS A 23 13.34 1.32 -8.23
N TYR A 24 12.70 1.36 -7.05
CA TYR A 24 11.25 1.22 -6.96
C TYR A 24 10.56 2.38 -7.69
N PHE A 25 11.02 3.60 -7.44
CA PHE A 25 10.47 4.81 -8.07
C PHE A 25 10.59 4.77 -9.60
N LEU A 26 11.79 4.46 -10.11
CA LEU A 26 12.06 4.42 -11.55
C LEU A 26 11.21 3.38 -12.29
N ASN A 27 10.97 2.22 -11.68
CA ASN A 27 10.13 1.18 -12.29
C ASN A 27 8.63 1.48 -12.21
N ASN A 28 8.22 2.38 -11.32
CA ASN A 28 6.81 2.66 -11.02
C ASN A 28 6.43 4.14 -11.24
N LEU A 29 7.16 4.89 -12.07
CA LEU A 29 6.94 6.33 -12.31
C LEU A 29 5.50 6.69 -12.68
N ASN A 30 4.80 5.80 -13.39
CA ASN A 30 3.40 6.03 -13.80
C ASN A 30 2.40 5.86 -12.66
N LEU A 31 2.78 5.13 -11.61
CA LEU A 31 1.97 4.84 -10.43
C LEU A 31 2.33 5.75 -9.27
N VAL A 32 3.62 6.01 -9.03
CA VAL A 32 4.05 6.82 -7.89
C VAL A 32 3.71 8.28 -8.14
N HIS A 33 2.83 8.83 -7.30
CA HIS A 33 2.48 10.25 -7.31
C HIS A 33 3.44 11.06 -6.44
N SER A 34 3.69 10.60 -5.22
CA SER A 34 4.63 11.23 -4.29
C SER A 34 5.05 10.25 -3.20
N ILE A 35 6.15 10.55 -2.51
CA ILE A 35 6.72 9.74 -1.45
C ILE A 35 7.19 10.64 -0.30
N GLY A 36 7.15 10.13 0.93
CA GLY A 36 7.79 10.74 2.08
C GLY A 36 8.42 9.68 2.98
N ASP A 37 8.78 10.06 4.21
CA ASP A 37 9.65 9.27 5.08
C ASP A 37 9.13 7.86 5.42
N ASN A 38 7.81 7.67 5.50
CA ASN A 38 7.18 6.37 5.76
C ASN A 38 5.81 6.23 5.07
N TRP A 39 5.60 6.98 4.00
CA TRP A 39 4.35 6.96 3.26
C TRP A 39 4.59 7.09 1.77
N LEU A 40 3.65 6.54 1.01
CA LEU A 40 3.67 6.52 -0.45
C LEU A 40 2.28 6.90 -0.96
N ALA A 41 2.20 7.80 -1.93
CA ALA A 41 0.98 8.08 -2.67
C ALA A 41 1.04 7.40 -4.03
N LEU A 42 0.11 6.48 -4.28
CA LEU A 42 0.01 5.74 -5.53
C LEU A 42 -1.26 6.13 -6.29
N LYS A 43 -1.11 6.33 -7.59
CA LYS A 43 -2.20 6.41 -8.55
C LYS A 43 -2.71 5.01 -8.81
N ASP A 44 -4.02 4.84 -8.82
CA ASP A 44 -4.63 3.68 -9.41
C ASP A 44 -4.35 3.67 -10.92
N HIS A 45 -4.11 2.48 -11.46
CA HIS A 45 -3.86 2.27 -12.88
C HIS A 45 -5.16 2.33 -13.70
N VAL A 46 -6.31 2.17 -13.04
CA VAL A 46 -7.64 2.20 -13.67
C VAL A 46 -8.28 3.59 -13.58
N ILE A 47 -8.66 4.14 -14.72
CA ILE A 47 -9.35 5.44 -14.80
C ILE A 47 -10.82 5.28 -14.37
N ASN A 48 -11.32 6.25 -13.59
CA ASN A 48 -12.70 6.29 -13.07
C ASN A 48 -13.06 5.06 -12.23
N ASN A 49 -12.07 4.43 -11.59
CA ASN A 49 -12.30 3.35 -10.65
C ASN A 49 -12.92 3.90 -9.36
N ASP A 50 -13.88 3.16 -8.79
CA ASP A 50 -14.46 3.55 -7.52
C ASP A 50 -13.42 3.46 -6.39
N GLU A 51 -13.66 4.18 -5.30
CA GLU A 51 -12.72 4.27 -4.18
C GLU A 51 -12.40 2.90 -3.56
N SER A 52 -13.40 2.02 -3.42
CA SER A 52 -13.21 0.71 -2.81
C SER A 52 -12.31 -0.18 -3.67
N THR A 53 -12.57 -0.21 -4.98
CA THR A 53 -11.75 -0.96 -5.93
C THR A 53 -10.35 -0.36 -6.05
N ALA A 54 -10.21 0.96 -6.05
CA ALA A 54 -8.91 1.63 -6.09
C ALA A 54 -8.06 1.29 -4.86
N ARG A 55 -8.67 1.28 -3.66
CA ARG A 55 -8.01 0.85 -2.42
C ARG A 55 -7.45 -0.57 -2.54
N LEU A 56 -8.24 -1.50 -3.07
CA LEU A 56 -7.82 -2.90 -3.27
C LEU A 56 -6.71 -3.01 -4.30
N ASN A 57 -6.84 -2.38 -5.46
CA ASN A 57 -5.81 -2.41 -6.51
C ASN A 57 -4.47 -1.91 -5.99
N ILE A 58 -4.49 -0.79 -5.27
CA ILE A 58 -3.27 -0.17 -4.73
C ILE A 58 -2.65 -1.05 -3.64
N LEU A 59 -3.44 -1.62 -2.73
CA LEU A 59 -2.92 -2.52 -1.71
C LEU A 59 -2.43 -3.84 -2.27
N ASN A 60 -3.06 -4.37 -3.33
CA ASN A 60 -2.55 -5.53 -4.05
C ASN A 60 -1.19 -5.23 -4.68
N HIS A 61 -1.01 -4.07 -5.31
CA HIS A 61 0.30 -3.67 -5.83
C HIS A 61 1.36 -3.60 -4.74
N VAL A 62 1.05 -3.00 -3.58
CA VAL A 62 1.98 -2.95 -2.44
C VAL A 62 2.28 -4.35 -1.92
N LYS A 63 1.25 -5.20 -1.76
CA LYS A 63 1.37 -6.59 -1.36
C LYS A 63 2.30 -7.37 -2.29
N ASP A 64 2.12 -7.25 -3.59
CA ASP A 64 2.91 -7.97 -4.60
C ASP A 64 4.39 -7.55 -4.59
N ASN A 65 4.67 -6.27 -4.30
CA ASN A 65 6.05 -5.78 -4.16
C ASN A 65 6.74 -6.31 -2.89
N ILE A 66 6.01 -6.49 -1.79
CA ILE A 66 6.54 -7.05 -0.55
C ILE A 66 6.70 -8.57 -0.68
N GLY A 67 5.71 -9.23 -1.26
CA GLY A 67 5.63 -10.69 -1.39
C GLY A 67 5.84 -11.40 -0.06
N THR A 68 6.48 -12.56 -0.11
CA THR A 68 7.01 -13.22 1.09
C THR A 68 8.38 -12.62 1.45
N SER A 69 8.55 -12.19 2.69
CA SER A 69 9.81 -11.59 3.16
C SER A 69 10.24 -12.15 4.52
N ASP A 70 11.54 -12.22 4.77
CA ASP A 70 12.09 -12.61 6.07
C ASP A 70 11.74 -11.57 7.16
N LEU A 71 11.49 -10.31 6.78
CA LEU A 71 11.02 -9.25 7.72
C LEU A 71 9.65 -9.55 8.35
N ILE A 72 8.90 -10.47 7.75
CA ILE A 72 7.56 -10.90 8.16
C ILE A 72 7.52 -12.42 8.40
N GLU A 73 8.66 -12.99 8.81
CA GLU A 73 8.79 -14.40 9.17
C GLU A 73 8.39 -15.38 8.04
N GLY A 74 8.60 -14.96 6.79
CA GLY A 74 8.27 -15.78 5.63
C GLY A 74 6.77 -15.95 5.40
N LYS A 75 5.92 -15.11 5.99
CA LYS A 75 4.48 -15.06 5.73
C LYS A 75 4.17 -14.08 4.60
N GLU A 76 3.04 -14.27 3.92
CA GLU A 76 2.59 -13.36 2.86
C GLU A 76 1.59 -12.36 3.44
N PRO A 77 1.71 -11.06 3.14
CA PRO A 77 0.75 -10.06 3.57
C PRO A 77 -0.66 -10.31 3.03
N GLN A 78 -1.67 -10.01 3.84
CA GLN A 78 -3.08 -10.15 3.52
C GLN A 78 -3.81 -8.82 3.69
N ILE A 79 -4.73 -8.54 2.78
CA ILE A 79 -5.59 -7.36 2.89
C ILE A 79 -6.72 -7.68 3.86
N LYS A 80 -6.88 -6.87 4.91
CA LYS A 80 -8.02 -6.96 5.84
C LYS A 80 -8.79 -5.64 5.85
N TYR A 81 -10.11 -5.78 6.00
CA TYR A 81 -11.02 -4.66 6.18
C TYR A 81 -11.14 -4.37 7.68
N ASP A 82 -10.83 -3.14 8.10
CA ASP A 82 -11.05 -2.74 9.48
C ASP A 82 -12.55 -2.55 9.74
N ILE A 83 -13.05 -3.26 10.77
CA ILE A 83 -14.48 -3.45 11.07
C ILE A 83 -15.17 -2.12 11.43
N ASP A 84 -14.40 -1.13 11.90
CA ASP A 84 -14.96 0.08 12.50
C ASP A 84 -14.94 1.33 11.59
N PHE A 85 -14.07 1.43 10.56
CA PHE A 85 -13.88 2.72 9.87
C PHE A 85 -13.45 2.69 8.39
N GLN A 86 -13.37 1.55 7.72
CA GLN A 86 -12.79 1.46 6.36
C GLN A 86 -11.45 2.21 6.15
N PRO A 87 -10.42 2.05 6.99
CA PRO A 87 -9.12 1.77 6.43
C PRO A 87 -9.12 0.33 5.92
N VAL A 88 -8.62 0.17 4.69
CA VAL A 88 -8.20 -1.13 4.19
C VAL A 88 -6.71 -1.21 4.51
N SER A 89 -6.34 -2.26 5.22
CA SER A 89 -5.01 -2.41 5.81
C SER A 89 -4.35 -3.67 5.27
N LEU A 90 -3.03 -3.61 5.10
CA LEU A 90 -2.22 -4.76 4.76
C LEU A 90 -1.60 -5.32 6.06
N ASN A 91 -1.87 -6.58 6.33
CA ASN A 91 -1.56 -7.24 7.60
C ASN A 91 -0.80 -8.54 7.38
N VAL A 92 -0.16 -9.05 8.42
CA VAL A 92 0.38 -10.41 8.44
C VAL A 92 -0.15 -11.14 9.67
N ASP A 93 -0.70 -12.32 9.43
CA ASP A 93 -1.23 -13.20 10.47
C ASP A 93 -0.08 -14.01 11.05
N LEU A 94 0.26 -13.72 12.30
CA LEU A 94 1.26 -14.48 13.04
C LEU A 94 0.58 -15.57 13.86
N GLU A 95 1.11 -16.79 13.79
CA GLU A 95 0.58 -17.89 14.58
C GLU A 95 0.76 -17.59 16.07
N ASN A 96 -0.36 -17.38 16.78
CA ASN A 96 -0.43 -17.11 18.22
C ASN A 96 -0.01 -15.69 18.66
N SER A 97 -0.04 -14.70 17.76
CA SER A 97 0.14 -13.28 18.09
C SER A 97 -0.97 -12.45 17.46
N ASP A 98 -1.13 -11.22 17.94
CA ASP A 98 -1.91 -10.21 17.24
C ASP A 98 -1.33 -9.98 15.84
N ASP A 99 -2.21 -9.68 14.89
CA ASP A 99 -1.83 -9.36 13.51
C ASP A 99 -0.86 -8.17 13.48
N ILE A 100 0.17 -8.28 12.65
CA ILE A 100 1.05 -7.13 12.39
C ILE A 100 0.47 -6.33 11.24
N ILE A 101 0.09 -5.09 11.51
CA ILE A 101 -0.29 -4.13 10.47
C ILE A 101 0.99 -3.58 9.81
N ILE A 102 1.15 -3.85 8.51
CA ILE A 102 2.28 -3.34 7.71
C ILE A 102 2.01 -1.89 7.30
N CYS A 103 0.88 -1.67 6.64
CA CYS A 103 0.49 -0.37 6.12
C CYS A 103 -1.03 -0.24 6.01
N ARG A 104 -1.49 0.99 5.85
CA ARG A 104 -2.92 1.32 5.71
C ARG A 104 -3.11 2.51 4.79
N ILE A 105 -4.24 2.55 4.11
CA ILE A 105 -4.65 3.74 3.36
C ILE A 105 -5.20 4.77 4.34
N ILE A 106 -4.59 5.96 4.36
CA ILE A 106 -4.97 7.07 5.23
C ILE A 106 -5.76 8.17 4.50
N GLU A 107 -5.67 8.22 3.18
CA GLU A 107 -6.32 9.25 2.36
C GLU A 107 -6.59 8.73 0.95
N ILE A 108 -7.73 9.11 0.38
CA ILE A 108 -8.05 8.93 -1.03
C ILE A 108 -8.38 10.30 -1.61
N SER A 109 -7.78 10.60 -2.75
CA SER A 109 -8.10 11.80 -3.53
C SER A 109 -8.31 11.44 -5.00
N GLN A 110 -8.94 12.34 -5.74
CA GLN A 110 -9.17 12.19 -7.16
C GLN A 110 -8.50 13.34 -7.90
N THR A 111 -7.84 13.02 -9.02
CA THR A 111 -7.20 14.01 -9.89
C THR A 111 -7.73 13.88 -11.32
N GLU A 112 -8.02 15.02 -11.93
CA GLU A 112 -8.16 15.15 -13.37
C GLU A 112 -6.72 15.25 -13.90
N GLU A 113 -6.16 14.19 -14.48
CA GLU A 113 -4.90 14.33 -15.20
C GLU A 113 -5.18 15.03 -16.53
N GLU A 114 -4.52 16.18 -16.74
CA GLU A 114 -4.44 16.92 -18.01
C GLU A 114 -3.68 16.14 -19.10
#